data_AF-A0A6N6MUJ2-F1
#
_entry.id   AF-A0A6N6MUJ2-F1
#
_cell.length_a   1.000
_cell.length_b   1.000
_cell.length_c   1.000
_cell.angle_alpha   90.00
_cell.angle_beta   90.00
_cell.angle_gamma   90.00
#
_symmetry.space_group_name_H-M   'P 1'
#
loop_
_entity.id
_entity.type
_entity.pdbx_description
1 polymer ?
#
loop_
_entity_poly.entity_id
_entity_poly.type
_entity_poly.pdbx_seq_one_letter_code
_entity_poly.pdbx_strand_id
1 'polypeptide(L)'
;MSALFEPVQVGAFALTHRVVLAPLTRMRSEMPGNVPGDAMVEYYAQRATPGGLLIAEATFISRQGNGGYASPGIEDEAQVAGWAKVVEAVHTRGATILLQLWHAGRASHASLQPDGGHPVAPSAIDAGLYALLEGGPGPATPPRALGLDEVPAIIQQYHARTSSACVALRRVAQTIVPVPAVTPG
;
A
#
# COMPACT_ATOMS: atom_id res chain seq x y z
N MET A 1 -26.55 9.71 20.38
CA MET A 1 -25.10 9.49 20.14
C MET A 1 -24.88 9.41 18.64
N SER A 2 -23.69 9.76 18.14
CA SER A 2 -23.39 9.75 16.70
C SER A 2 -23.07 8.34 16.21
N ALA A 3 -23.59 7.95 15.05
CA ALA A 3 -23.28 6.69 14.38
C ALA A 3 -21.78 6.52 14.08
N LEU A 4 -21.00 7.61 14.06
CA LEU A 4 -19.55 7.56 13.87
C LEU A 4 -18.82 6.75 14.94
N PHE A 5 -19.36 6.69 16.15
CA PHE A 5 -18.74 6.00 17.30
C PHE A 5 -19.44 4.68 17.64
N GLU A 6 -20.28 4.18 16.74
CA GLU A 6 -20.92 2.88 16.87
C GLU A 6 -20.10 1.79 16.17
N PRO A 7 -20.05 0.56 16.73
CA PRO A 7 -19.39 -0.57 16.08
C PRO A 7 -19.93 -0.89 14.69
N VAL A 8 -19.09 -1.49 13.85
CA VAL A 8 -19.47 -1.94 12.50
C VAL A 8 -18.62 -3.14 12.07
N GLN A 9 -19.25 -4.08 11.36
CA GLN A 9 -18.55 -5.18 10.69
C GLN A 9 -18.22 -4.78 9.25
N VAL A 10 -16.96 -4.87 8.84
CA VAL A 10 -16.50 -4.60 7.47
C VAL A 10 -15.75 -5.83 6.96
N GLY A 11 -16.44 -6.69 6.20
CA GLY A 11 -15.86 -7.95 5.73
C GLY A 11 -15.38 -8.80 6.92
N ALA A 12 -14.07 -9.04 7.02
CA ALA A 12 -13.45 -9.78 8.12
C ALA A 12 -13.16 -8.93 9.37
N PHE A 13 -13.34 -7.60 9.33
CA PHE A 13 -12.91 -6.70 10.39
C PHE A 13 -14.09 -6.24 11.26
N ALA A 14 -14.02 -6.56 12.56
CA ALA A 14 -14.93 -6.02 13.57
C ALA A 14 -14.34 -4.72 14.14
N LEU A 15 -14.94 -3.58 13.79
CA LEU A 15 -14.48 -2.25 14.20
C LEU A 15 -15.35 -1.71 15.35
N THR A 16 -14.73 -0.97 16.26
CA THR A 16 -15.43 -0.33 17.40
C THR A 16 -16.04 1.02 17.03
N HIS A 17 -15.59 1.63 15.92
CA HIS A 17 -16.08 2.90 15.39
C HIS A 17 -15.94 2.98 13.88
N ARG A 18 -16.59 3.97 13.26
CA ARG A 18 -16.67 4.13 11.79
C ARG A 18 -15.71 5.18 11.23
N VAL A 19 -14.84 5.75 12.06
CA VAL A 19 -13.79 6.67 11.63
C VAL A 19 -12.58 5.89 11.10
N VAL A 20 -12.17 6.18 9.86
CA VAL A 20 -11.09 5.47 9.16
C VAL A 20 -10.01 6.46 8.73
N LEU A 21 -8.74 6.10 8.90
CA LEU A 21 -7.64 6.85 8.26
C LEU A 21 -7.62 6.50 6.76
N ALA A 22 -7.93 7.48 5.92
CA ALA A 22 -7.83 7.34 4.47
C ALA A 22 -6.37 7.06 4.01
N PRO A 23 -6.17 6.44 2.84
CA PRO A 23 -4.83 6.31 2.26
C PRO A 23 -4.28 7.69 1.86
N LEU A 24 -3.09 8.03 2.37
CA LEU A 24 -2.48 9.35 2.19
C LEU A 24 -1.00 9.21 1.86
N THR A 25 -0.61 9.35 0.60
CA THR A 25 0.81 9.34 0.17
C THR A 25 1.61 10.42 0.90
N ARG A 26 2.70 10.02 1.56
CA ARG A 26 3.52 10.92 2.40
C ARG A 26 4.95 11.10 1.91
N MET A 27 5.44 10.27 0.99
CA MET A 27 6.79 10.35 0.40
C MET A 27 7.89 10.34 1.47
N ARG A 28 7.83 9.38 2.41
CA ARG A 28 8.71 9.31 3.60
C ARG A 28 9.36 7.95 3.82
N SER A 29 9.38 7.09 2.81
CA SER A 29 10.17 5.87 2.88
C SER A 29 11.66 6.17 2.83
N GLU A 30 12.46 5.30 3.43
CA GLU A 30 13.91 5.38 3.39
C GLU A 30 14.41 5.23 1.95
N MET A 31 15.41 6.04 1.60
CA MET A 31 16.05 6.05 0.29
C MET A 31 17.55 5.76 0.43
N PRO A 32 18.15 4.96 -0.46
CA PRO A 32 17.50 4.19 -1.53
C PRO A 32 16.70 2.99 -0.98
N GLY A 33 15.79 2.44 -1.79
CA GLY A 33 15.11 1.17 -1.52
C GLY A 33 13.61 1.29 -1.20
N ASN A 34 13.10 2.49 -0.93
CA ASN A 34 11.67 2.73 -0.70
C ASN A 34 11.12 1.86 0.45
N VAL A 35 11.93 1.67 1.48
CA VAL A 35 11.62 0.85 2.65
C VAL A 35 10.89 1.69 3.69
N PRO A 36 9.76 1.24 4.27
CA PRO A 36 9.16 1.94 5.40
C PRO A 36 10.13 2.02 6.59
N GLY A 37 10.43 3.25 7.01
CA GLY A 37 11.34 3.56 8.13
C GLY A 37 10.62 3.90 9.43
N ASP A 38 11.39 4.27 10.45
CA ASP A 38 10.88 4.52 11.81
C ASP A 38 9.88 5.67 11.88
N ALA A 39 10.04 6.70 11.04
CA ALA A 39 9.09 7.81 10.93
C ALA A 39 7.69 7.34 10.48
N MET A 40 7.62 6.34 9.61
CA MET A 40 6.35 5.75 9.16
C MET A 40 5.73 4.89 10.28
N VAL A 41 6.56 4.13 11.02
CA VAL A 41 6.12 3.34 12.18
C VAL A 41 5.44 4.25 13.20
N GLU A 42 6.10 5.34 13.59
CA GLU A 42 5.55 6.29 14.55
C GLU A 42 4.28 6.98 14.00
N TYR A 43 4.30 7.40 12.72
CA TYR A 43 3.16 8.06 12.09
C TYR A 43 1.87 7.23 12.15
N TYR A 44 1.95 5.94 11.84
CA TYR A 44 0.79 5.04 11.87
C TYR A 44 0.41 4.66 13.31
N ALA A 45 1.38 4.42 14.19
CA ALA A 45 1.12 4.14 15.60
C ALA A 45 0.35 5.28 16.28
N GLN A 46 0.71 6.54 16.02
CA GLN A 46 -0.01 7.70 16.57
C GLN A 46 -1.49 7.78 16.13
N ARG A 47 -1.86 7.16 15.01
CA ARG A 47 -3.23 7.16 14.46
C ARG A 47 -4.01 5.89 14.76
N ALA A 48 -3.37 4.91 15.39
CA ALA A 48 -3.98 3.67 15.80
C ALA A 48 -4.77 3.86 17.10
N THR A 49 -6.09 3.76 17.00
CA THR A 49 -7.03 3.72 18.11
C THR A 49 -7.64 2.33 18.25
N PRO A 50 -7.91 1.82 19.47
CA PRO A 50 -8.46 0.48 19.67
C PRO A 50 -9.75 0.24 18.87
N GLY A 51 -9.75 -0.79 18.03
CA GLY A 51 -10.84 -1.16 17.12
C GLY A 51 -11.04 -0.23 15.92
N GLY A 52 -10.07 0.66 15.64
CA GLY A 52 -10.06 1.50 14.45
C GLY A 52 -9.46 0.82 13.21
N LEU A 53 -9.73 1.39 12.04
CA LEU A 53 -9.18 0.94 10.75
C LEU A 53 -8.32 2.04 10.12
N LEU A 54 -7.13 1.66 9.68
CA LEU A 54 -6.21 2.51 8.93
C LEU A 54 -6.00 1.92 7.54
N ILE A 55 -5.99 2.77 6.52
CA ILE A 55 -5.56 2.39 5.17
C ILE A 55 -4.21 3.06 4.95
N ALA A 56 -3.18 2.25 4.74
CA ALA A 56 -1.82 2.71 4.51
C ALA A 56 -1.73 3.50 3.20
N GLU A 57 -0.65 4.24 3.06
CA GLU A 57 -0.37 5.01 1.85
C GLU A 57 -0.15 4.11 0.64
N ALA A 58 -0.31 4.69 -0.55
CA ALA A 58 -0.19 3.95 -1.80
C ALA A 58 1.17 3.24 -1.88
N THR A 59 1.13 1.92 -1.92
CA THR A 59 2.31 1.05 -1.83
C THR A 59 2.50 0.35 -3.17
N PHE A 60 3.60 0.67 -3.87
CA PHE A 60 3.79 0.14 -5.21
C PHE A 60 4.03 -1.37 -5.20
N ILE A 61 3.44 -2.08 -6.15
CA ILE A 61 3.57 -3.53 -6.25
C ILE A 61 4.84 -4.00 -6.96
N SER A 62 5.42 -3.11 -7.76
CA SER A 62 6.63 -3.32 -8.52
C SER A 62 7.30 -1.98 -8.78
N ARG A 63 8.60 -1.97 -9.05
CA ARG A 63 9.32 -0.73 -9.36
C ARG A 63 8.72 0.02 -10.55
N GLN A 64 8.25 -0.70 -11.58
CA GLN A 64 7.55 -0.14 -12.74
C GLN A 64 6.26 0.60 -12.35
N GLY A 65 5.59 0.15 -11.29
CA GLY A 65 4.39 0.76 -10.74
C GLY A 65 4.62 1.98 -9.85
N ASN A 66 5.86 2.37 -9.58
CA ASN A 66 6.14 3.51 -8.71
C ASN A 66 5.78 4.85 -9.38
N GLY A 67 4.94 5.66 -8.72
CA GLY A 67 4.55 7.00 -9.18
C GLY A 67 5.18 8.15 -8.38
N GLY A 68 5.98 7.85 -7.36
CA GLY A 68 6.56 8.88 -6.50
C GLY A 68 7.91 8.57 -5.85
N TYR A 69 8.73 9.61 -5.72
CA TYR A 69 9.91 9.60 -4.87
C TYR A 69 9.52 9.27 -3.43
N ALA A 70 10.34 8.43 -2.78
CA ALA A 70 10.12 7.97 -1.40
C ALA A 70 8.71 7.43 -1.10
N SER A 71 7.96 6.96 -2.12
CA SER A 71 6.72 6.19 -1.92
C SER A 71 7.10 4.75 -1.54
N PRO A 72 6.42 4.10 -0.58
CA PRO A 72 6.81 2.77 -0.15
C PRO A 72 6.53 1.69 -1.19
N GLY A 73 7.39 0.67 -1.22
CA GLY A 73 7.17 -0.56 -1.99
C GLY A 73 6.72 -1.74 -1.14
N ILE A 74 6.37 -2.85 -1.78
CA ILE A 74 6.20 -4.18 -1.17
C ILE A 74 6.77 -5.30 -2.08
N GLU A 75 7.72 -4.94 -2.94
CA GLU A 75 8.36 -5.77 -3.97
C GLU A 75 9.46 -6.68 -3.41
N ASP A 76 10.22 -6.22 -2.42
CA ASP A 76 11.36 -6.96 -1.86
C ASP A 76 11.22 -7.27 -0.35
N GLU A 77 12.14 -8.08 0.18
CA GLU A 77 12.14 -8.52 1.57
C GLU A 77 12.38 -7.38 2.57
N ALA A 78 13.19 -6.37 2.20
CA ALA A 78 13.46 -5.24 3.07
C ALA A 78 12.21 -4.37 3.24
N GLN A 79 11.47 -4.14 2.16
CA GLN A 79 10.18 -3.47 2.16
C GLN A 79 9.14 -4.25 2.98
N VAL A 80 9.07 -5.57 2.84
CA VAL A 80 8.19 -6.43 3.66
C VAL A 80 8.56 -6.31 5.15
N ALA A 81 9.85 -6.33 5.49
CA ALA A 81 10.30 -6.18 6.86
C ALA A 81 9.98 -4.78 7.43
N GLY A 82 10.13 -3.72 6.64
CA GLY A 82 9.73 -2.36 7.03
C GLY A 82 8.23 -2.26 7.32
N TRP A 83 7.40 -2.81 6.43
CA TRP A 83 5.95 -2.87 6.65
C TRP A 83 5.56 -3.72 7.86
N ALA A 84 6.25 -4.83 8.13
CA ALA A 84 5.97 -5.66 9.30
C ALA A 84 6.11 -4.86 10.61
N LYS A 85 7.11 -3.96 10.72
CA LYS A 85 7.27 -3.08 11.89
C LYS A 85 6.11 -2.09 12.03
N VAL A 86 5.66 -1.50 10.92
CA VAL A 86 4.51 -0.58 10.90
C VAL A 86 3.25 -1.30 11.38
N VAL A 87 2.99 -2.48 10.83
CA VAL A 87 1.84 -3.32 11.19
C VAL A 87 1.87 -3.68 12.66
N GLU A 88 3.01 -4.13 13.17
CA GLU A 88 3.18 -4.49 14.58
C GLU A 88 2.86 -3.32 15.52
N ALA A 89 3.34 -2.11 15.19
CA ALA A 89 3.07 -0.92 15.98
C ALA A 89 1.58 -0.52 15.99
N VAL A 90 0.87 -0.72 14.87
CA VAL A 90 -0.58 -0.49 14.80
C VAL A 90 -1.35 -1.55 15.59
N HIS A 91 -1.01 -2.82 15.42
CA HIS A 91 -1.69 -3.93 16.10
C HIS A 91 -1.47 -3.91 17.61
N THR A 92 -0.29 -3.50 18.09
CA THR A 92 0.00 -3.30 19.53
C THR A 92 -0.94 -2.27 20.17
N ARG A 93 -1.49 -1.34 19.36
CA ARG A 93 -2.48 -0.33 19.80
C ARG A 93 -3.93 -0.79 19.59
N GLY A 94 -4.14 -2.03 19.18
CA GLY A 94 -5.47 -2.63 19.00
C GLY A 94 -6.23 -2.15 17.76
N ALA A 95 -5.56 -1.50 16.80
CA ALA A 95 -6.18 -1.09 15.54
C ALA A 95 -5.85 -2.09 14.43
N THR A 96 -6.56 -2.00 13.30
CA THR A 96 -6.31 -2.76 12.08
C THR A 96 -5.71 -1.84 11.01
N ILE A 97 -4.77 -2.35 10.20
CA ILE A 97 -4.23 -1.63 9.04
C ILE A 97 -4.34 -2.48 7.77
N LEU A 98 -4.65 -1.83 6.64
CA LEU A 98 -4.65 -2.41 5.29
C LEU A 98 -3.61 -1.71 4.43
N LEU A 99 -2.92 -2.45 3.57
CA LEU A 99 -2.01 -1.87 2.57
C LEU A 99 -2.77 -1.58 1.27
N GLN A 100 -2.69 -0.33 0.79
CA GLN A 100 -3.22 0.05 -0.51
C GLN A 100 -2.23 -0.35 -1.62
N LEU A 101 -2.43 -1.52 -2.23
CA LEU A 101 -1.61 -1.97 -3.35
C LEU A 101 -1.84 -1.09 -4.58
N TRP A 102 -0.75 -0.63 -5.19
CA TRP A 102 -0.80 0.41 -6.20
C TRP A 102 0.13 0.15 -7.39
N HIS A 103 -0.31 0.60 -8.57
CA HIS A 103 0.51 0.73 -9.76
C HIS A 103 0.12 2.06 -10.42
N ALA A 104 1.05 3.03 -10.46
CA ALA A 104 0.78 4.39 -10.94
C ALA A 104 0.52 4.47 -12.45
N GLY A 105 1.08 3.53 -13.21
CA GLY A 105 1.01 3.52 -14.67
C GLY A 105 1.59 4.83 -15.23
N ARG A 106 0.83 5.51 -16.10
CA ARG A 106 1.24 6.79 -16.70
C ARG A 106 1.45 7.95 -15.73
N ALA A 107 0.97 7.87 -14.48
CA ALA A 107 1.24 8.91 -13.47
C ALA A 107 2.63 8.68 -12.82
N SER A 108 3.68 8.62 -13.65
CA SER A 108 5.04 8.31 -13.24
C SER A 108 6.05 9.03 -14.16
N HIS A 109 7.34 8.92 -13.83
CA HIS A 109 8.42 9.60 -14.52
C HIS A 109 9.59 8.63 -14.76
N ALA A 110 10.34 8.83 -15.84
CA ALA A 110 11.47 8.00 -16.24
C ALA A 110 12.48 7.78 -15.10
N SER A 111 12.75 8.81 -14.29
CA SER A 111 13.65 8.71 -13.14
C SER A 111 13.18 7.75 -12.03
N LEU A 112 11.92 7.35 -12.03
CA LEU A 112 11.34 6.39 -11.07
C LEU A 112 11.31 4.97 -11.65
N GLN A 113 11.40 4.84 -12.97
CA GLN A 113 11.29 3.58 -13.69
C GLN A 113 12.61 2.78 -13.63
N PRO A 114 12.53 1.45 -13.74
CA PRO A 114 13.71 0.63 -14.01
C PRO A 114 14.47 1.18 -15.23
N ASP A 115 15.79 1.29 -15.10
CA ASP A 115 16.70 1.70 -16.18
C ASP A 115 16.39 3.06 -16.85
N GLY A 116 15.61 3.92 -16.21
CA GLY A 116 15.21 5.21 -16.80
C GLY A 116 14.19 5.09 -17.93
N GLY A 117 13.47 3.97 -18.02
CA GLY A 117 12.51 3.70 -19.10
C GLY A 117 11.22 4.53 -19.06
N HIS A 118 10.39 4.35 -20.07
CA HIS A 118 9.05 4.94 -20.09
C HIS A 118 8.09 4.19 -19.15
N PRO A 119 7.23 4.90 -18.39
CA PRO A 119 6.17 4.25 -17.64
C PRO A 119 5.18 3.56 -18.59
N VAL A 120 4.42 2.61 -18.08
CA VAL A 120 3.48 1.81 -18.87
C VAL A 120 2.02 2.24 -18.66
N ALA A 121 1.19 2.09 -19.68
CA ALA A 121 -0.23 2.40 -19.63
C ALA A 121 -1.04 1.55 -20.62
N PRO A 122 -2.39 1.54 -20.54
CA PRO A 122 -3.22 0.85 -21.54
C PRO A 122 -3.08 1.40 -22.96
N SER A 123 -2.62 2.65 -23.10
CA SER A 123 -2.41 3.30 -24.40
C SER A 123 -1.28 4.32 -24.26
N ALA A 124 -0.56 4.59 -25.37
CA ALA A 124 0.50 5.60 -25.44
C ALA A 124 -0.09 7.02 -25.54
N ILE A 125 -0.87 7.40 -24.54
CA ILE A 125 -1.52 8.71 -24.43
C ILE A 125 -0.88 9.46 -23.27
N ASP A 126 -0.20 10.54 -23.59
CA ASP A 126 0.17 11.56 -22.62
C ASP A 126 -1.09 12.30 -22.16
N ALA A 127 -1.40 12.16 -20.88
CA ALA A 127 -2.57 12.77 -20.25
C ALA A 127 -2.24 14.09 -19.53
N GLY A 128 -1.02 14.64 -19.71
CA GLY A 128 -0.58 15.87 -19.06
C GLY A 128 -0.54 15.74 -17.53
N LEU A 129 -0.22 14.54 -17.04
CA LEU A 129 -0.19 14.24 -15.61
C LEU A 129 1.13 14.68 -14.98
N TYR A 130 1.15 14.69 -13.65
CA TYR A 130 2.33 14.95 -12.86
C TYR A 130 2.73 13.71 -12.06
N ALA A 131 4.04 13.53 -11.87
CA ALA A 131 4.63 12.56 -10.98
C ALA A 131 5.21 13.26 -9.75
N LEU A 132 5.28 12.55 -8.63
CA LEU A 132 5.80 13.09 -7.37
C LEU A 132 7.33 12.90 -7.34
N LEU A 133 8.12 13.93 -7.67
CA LEU A 133 9.59 13.81 -7.72
C LEU A 133 10.23 14.34 -6.43
N GLU A 134 11.53 14.09 -6.24
CA GLU A 134 12.30 14.50 -5.04
C GLU A 134 12.23 16.01 -4.79
N GLY A 135 12.37 16.82 -5.85
CA GLY A 135 12.28 18.28 -5.79
C GLY A 135 10.86 18.85 -5.84
N GLY A 136 9.84 17.98 -5.79
CA GLY A 136 8.42 18.35 -5.93
C GLY A 136 7.76 17.76 -7.17
N PRO A 137 6.44 17.99 -7.35
CA PRO A 137 5.72 17.47 -8.50
C PRO A 137 6.29 17.99 -9.83
N GLY A 138 6.53 17.09 -10.78
CA GLY A 138 7.01 17.39 -12.13
C GLY A 138 6.17 16.70 -13.20
N PRO A 139 6.32 17.08 -14.49
CA PRO A 139 5.57 16.46 -15.57
C PRO A 139 5.87 14.96 -15.64
N ALA A 140 4.83 14.15 -15.83
CA ALA A 140 4.97 12.72 -16.07
C ALA A 140 5.68 12.47 -17.41
N THR A 141 6.40 11.34 -17.51
CA THR A 141 6.99 10.92 -18.78
C THR A 141 5.91 10.30 -19.66
N PRO A 142 5.84 10.61 -20.97
CA PRO A 142 4.89 9.97 -21.88
C PRO A 142 4.96 8.44 -21.78
N PRO A 143 3.83 7.74 -21.60
CA PRO A 143 3.84 6.31 -21.36
C PRO A 143 3.99 5.50 -22.65
N ARG A 144 4.51 4.28 -22.53
CA ARG A 144 4.37 3.24 -23.56
C ARG A 144 3.08 2.46 -23.33
N ALA A 145 2.40 2.08 -24.41
CA ALA A 145 1.29 1.13 -24.35
C ALA A 145 1.80 -0.27 -23.93
N LEU A 146 1.14 -0.89 -22.96
CA LEU A 146 1.36 -2.30 -22.61
C LEU A 146 1.00 -3.20 -23.78
N GLY A 147 1.87 -4.17 -24.08
CA GLY A 147 1.54 -5.34 -24.88
C GLY A 147 0.54 -6.22 -24.15
N LEU A 148 -0.27 -6.97 -24.90
CA LEU A 148 -1.24 -7.90 -24.31
C LEU A 148 -0.55 -9.03 -23.54
N ASP A 149 0.65 -9.41 -23.97
CA ASP A 149 1.53 -10.38 -23.34
C ASP A 149 2.14 -9.89 -22.02
N GLU A 150 2.15 -8.57 -21.78
CA GLU A 150 2.65 -7.97 -20.53
C GLU A 150 1.58 -7.93 -19.42
N VAL A 151 0.29 -7.93 -19.77
CA VAL A 151 -0.81 -7.83 -18.80
C VAL A 151 -0.80 -8.97 -17.77
N PRO A 152 -0.57 -10.24 -18.12
CA PRO A 152 -0.46 -11.33 -17.14
C PRO A 152 0.61 -11.07 -16.08
N ALA A 153 1.73 -10.43 -16.45
CA ALA A 153 2.80 -10.10 -15.50
C ALA A 153 2.34 -9.07 -14.46
N ILE A 154 1.58 -8.04 -14.87
CA ILE A 154 1.00 -7.06 -13.93
C ILE A 154 0.01 -7.72 -12.96
N ILE A 155 -0.85 -8.60 -13.46
CA ILE A 155 -1.78 -9.38 -12.61
C ILE A 155 -0.99 -10.21 -11.60
N GLN A 156 0.06 -10.88 -12.06
CA GLN A 156 0.91 -11.70 -11.19
C GLN A 156 1.65 -10.85 -10.15
N GLN A 157 2.07 -9.63 -10.49
CA GLN A 157 2.64 -8.69 -9.52
C GLN A 157 1.63 -8.39 -8.41
N TYR A 158 0.40 -8.00 -8.73
CA TYR A 158 -0.65 -7.77 -7.71
C TYR A 158 -0.89 -9.01 -6.83
N HIS A 159 -0.98 -10.20 -7.43
CA HIS A 159 -1.17 -11.44 -6.71
C HIS A 159 -0.02 -11.76 -5.75
N ALA A 160 1.23 -11.70 -6.24
CA ALA A 160 2.41 -11.93 -5.43
C ALA A 160 2.51 -10.93 -4.28
N ARG A 161 2.23 -9.65 -4.54
CA ARG A 161 2.29 -8.61 -3.52
C ARG A 161 1.18 -8.68 -2.48
N THR A 162 0.02 -9.21 -2.84
CA THR A 162 -1.03 -9.52 -1.87
C THR A 162 -0.55 -10.58 -0.89
N SER A 163 0.19 -11.59 -1.36
CA SER A 163 0.79 -12.61 -0.50
C SER A 163 1.85 -12.03 0.43
N SER A 164 2.75 -11.17 -0.09
CA SER A 164 3.75 -10.45 0.72
C SER A 164 3.12 -9.54 1.77
N ALA A 165 2.06 -8.80 1.41
CA ALA A 165 1.30 -7.97 2.35
C ALA A 165 0.65 -8.84 3.43
N CYS A 166 0.08 -10.00 3.08
CA CYS A 166 -0.44 -10.95 4.05
C CYS A 166 0.64 -11.46 5.00
N VAL A 167 1.87 -11.73 4.54
CA VAL A 167 2.99 -12.11 5.41
C VAL A 167 3.33 -10.99 6.40
N ALA A 168 3.41 -9.74 5.94
CA ALA A 168 3.62 -8.58 6.81
C ALA A 168 2.48 -8.41 7.84
N LEU A 169 1.24 -8.66 7.43
CA LEU A 169 0.04 -8.51 8.25
C LEU A 169 -0.20 -9.66 9.26
N ARG A 170 0.31 -10.86 8.99
CA ARG A 170 -0.01 -12.08 9.76
C ARG A 170 0.70 -12.22 11.11
N ARG A 171 1.72 -11.41 11.42
CA ARG A 171 2.50 -11.58 12.68
C ARG A 171 1.75 -11.26 13.98
N VAL A 172 0.50 -10.78 13.94
CA VAL A 172 -0.27 -10.47 15.17
C VAL A 172 -1.72 -10.99 15.13
N ALA A 173 -2.07 -11.84 14.16
CA ALA A 173 -3.45 -12.35 14.02
C ALA A 173 -3.83 -13.47 15.01
N GLN A 174 -3.01 -13.77 16.03
CA GLN A 174 -3.34 -14.80 17.02
C GLN A 174 -4.34 -14.35 18.10
N THR A 175 -4.87 -13.13 18.03
CA THR A 175 -5.78 -12.60 19.07
C THR A 175 -7.16 -12.16 18.57
N ILE A 176 -7.52 -12.38 17.30
CA ILE A 176 -8.82 -11.96 16.78
C ILE A 176 -9.63 -13.17 16.32
N VAL A 177 -10.45 -13.66 17.27
CA VAL A 177 -11.68 -14.48 17.16
C VAL A 177 -11.58 -15.80 16.35
N PRO A 178 -11.88 -16.97 16.96
CA PRO A 178 -11.96 -18.22 16.21
C PRO A 178 -13.09 -18.17 15.18
N VAL A 179 -12.77 -18.49 13.93
CA VAL A 179 -13.76 -18.79 12.89
C VAL A 179 -14.61 -19.96 13.38
N PRO A 180 -15.94 -19.84 13.51
CA PRO A 180 -16.78 -20.97 13.91
C PRO A 180 -16.70 -22.05 12.82
N ALA A 181 -16.44 -23.28 13.26
CA ALA A 181 -16.35 -24.43 12.38
C ALA A 181 -17.68 -24.62 11.63
N VAL A 182 -17.60 -24.70 10.31
CA VAL A 182 -18.72 -25.14 9.46
C VAL A 182 -18.90 -26.64 9.73
N THR A 183 -19.97 -27.01 10.42
CA THR A 183 -20.42 -28.41 10.48
C THR A 183 -21.02 -28.81 9.13
N PRO A 184 -20.57 -29.93 8.52
CA PRO A 184 -21.22 -30.48 7.36
C PRO A 184 -22.56 -31.11 7.77
N GLY A 185 -23.64 -30.66 7.12
CA GLY A 185 -24.95 -31.31 7.13
C GLY A 185 -25.12 -32.19 5.90
#